data_AF-A0AAD5GL62-F1
#
_entry.id   AF-A0AAD5GL62-F1
#
_cell.length_a   1.000
_cell.length_b   1.000
_cell.length_c   1.000
_cell.angle_alpha   90.00
_cell.angle_beta   90.00
_cell.angle_gamma   90.00
#
_symmetry.space_group_name_H-M   'P 1'
#
loop_
_entity.id
_entity.type
_entity.pdbx_description
1 polymer ?
#
loop_
_entity_poly.entity_id
_entity_poly.type
_entity_poly.pdbx_seq_one_letter_code
_entity_poly.pdbx_strand_id
1 'polypeptide(L)'
;ESVKTKHPQLHYESKVYMLLQGGTGIPNLKWYGAEGEYNIMVIDLLGPSLEDLFNYCNRKFSLKTVLMLADQLINRVEYMHARGFLHRDIKPDNFLMGLGRKANQVYAIDFGLAKKYRDLQTHKHIPYRENKNLTGTARYASVNTHLGVEQSRRDDLESLGYVLIGSLPWQGLRAGNKKQKYDKISEKKMLTPIE
;
A
#
# COMPACT_ATOMS: atom_id res chain seq x y z
N GLU A 1 12.33 14.90 -3.25
CA GLU A 1 11.23 15.46 -4.07
C GLU A 1 11.54 16.91 -4.40
N SER A 2 11.41 17.37 -5.65
CA SER A 2 11.67 18.80 -5.95
C SER A 2 10.68 19.70 -5.20
N VAL A 3 11.16 20.83 -4.65
CA VAL A 3 10.30 21.85 -4.01
C VAL A 3 9.29 22.47 -4.99
N LYS A 4 9.54 22.36 -6.30
CA LYS A 4 8.68 22.87 -7.39
C LYS A 4 7.65 21.84 -7.86
N THR A 5 7.59 20.65 -7.26
CA THR A 5 6.60 19.61 -7.61
C THR A 5 5.18 20.16 -7.46
N LYS A 6 4.35 20.03 -8.50
CA LYS A 6 2.98 20.57 -8.52
C LYS A 6 2.06 19.98 -7.43
N HIS A 7 2.28 18.72 -7.07
CA HIS A 7 1.54 17.98 -6.06
C HIS A 7 2.51 17.26 -5.11
N PRO A 8 3.15 17.98 -4.17
CA PRO A 8 4.17 17.40 -3.31
C PRO A 8 3.54 16.43 -2.31
N GLN A 9 4.15 15.25 -2.16
CA GLN A 9 3.68 14.18 -1.27
C GLN A 9 4.61 13.98 -0.07
N LEU A 10 5.88 14.33 -0.19
CA LEU A 10 6.89 13.93 0.80
C LEU A 10 6.69 14.57 2.18
N HIS A 11 6.20 15.82 2.22
CA HIS A 11 5.83 16.48 3.49
C HIS A 11 4.64 15.81 4.18
N TYR A 12 3.67 15.35 3.40
CA TYR A 12 2.52 14.64 3.95
C TYR A 12 2.96 13.28 4.47
N GLU A 13 3.73 12.55 3.67
CA GLU A 13 4.26 11.24 4.00
C GLU A 13 5.09 11.27 5.30
N SER A 14 6.00 12.25 5.46
CA SER A 14 6.82 12.37 6.67
C SER A 14 5.96 12.56 7.94
N LYS A 15 4.86 13.34 7.85
CA LYS A 15 3.91 13.48 8.96
C LYS A 15 3.18 12.17 9.26
N VAL A 16 2.84 11.37 8.24
CA VAL A 16 2.23 10.06 8.45
C VAL A 16 3.21 9.12 9.13
N TYR A 17 4.48 9.07 8.69
CA TYR A 17 5.54 8.32 9.40
C TYR A 17 5.63 8.73 10.87
N MET A 18 5.70 10.03 11.16
CA MET A 18 5.78 10.54 12.54
C MET A 18 4.58 10.08 13.39
N LEU A 19 3.38 10.03 12.82
CA LEU A 19 2.17 9.56 13.50
C LEU A 19 2.10 8.04 13.66
N LEU A 20 2.79 7.28 12.82
CA LEU A 20 2.82 5.80 12.87
C LEU A 20 4.04 5.25 13.63
N GLN A 21 5.06 6.07 13.86
CA GLN A 21 6.31 5.69 14.53
C GLN A 21 6.07 5.04 15.91
N GLY A 22 6.95 4.10 16.27
CA GLY A 22 6.79 3.23 17.44
C GLY A 22 6.00 1.94 17.17
N GLY A 23 5.38 1.82 16.00
CA GLY A 23 4.71 0.59 15.56
C GLY A 23 5.66 -0.50 15.09
N THR A 24 5.36 -1.75 15.41
CA THR A 24 6.09 -2.90 14.85
C THR A 24 5.96 -2.92 13.33
N GLY A 25 7.10 -2.92 12.64
CA GLY A 25 7.16 -2.91 11.17
C GLY A 25 6.83 -1.57 10.53
N ILE A 26 7.01 -0.48 11.28
CA ILE A 26 7.06 0.87 10.72
C ILE A 26 8.51 1.37 10.77
N PRO A 27 9.10 1.81 9.64
CA PRO A 27 10.43 2.44 9.64
C PRO A 27 10.45 3.71 10.50
N ASN A 28 11.56 3.97 11.19
CA ASN A 28 11.70 5.22 11.93
C ASN A 28 12.00 6.37 10.97
N LEU A 29 11.34 7.51 11.20
CA LEU A 29 11.67 8.77 10.54
C LEU A 29 12.81 9.43 11.31
N LYS A 30 13.97 9.54 10.66
CA LYS A 30 15.18 10.15 11.25
C LYS A 30 15.20 11.65 11.05
N TRP A 31 14.81 12.10 9.87
CA TRP A 31 14.81 13.52 9.54
C TRP A 31 13.90 13.82 8.35
N TYR A 32 13.35 15.03 8.32
CA TYR A 32 12.67 15.61 7.18
C TYR A 32 12.98 17.11 7.10
N GLY A 33 13.27 17.60 5.90
CA GLY A 33 13.52 19.02 5.66
C GLY A 33 13.79 19.32 4.20
N ALA A 34 14.08 20.59 3.90
CA ALA A 34 14.46 21.04 2.57
C ALA A 34 15.96 21.32 2.53
N GLU A 35 16.63 20.81 1.50
CA GLU A 35 18.04 21.07 1.19
C GLU A 35 18.13 21.50 -0.27
N GLY A 36 18.51 22.75 -0.52
CA GLY A 36 18.47 23.36 -1.84
C GLY A 36 17.07 23.29 -2.48
N GLU A 37 16.99 22.73 -3.69
CA GLU A 37 15.75 22.62 -4.45
C GLU A 37 14.95 21.33 -4.16
N TYR A 38 15.27 20.61 -3.06
CA TYR A 38 14.67 19.33 -2.75
C TYR A 38 14.15 19.24 -1.31
N ASN A 39 12.92 18.74 -1.16
CA ASN A 39 12.47 18.11 0.07
C ASN A 39 13.13 16.73 0.18
N ILE A 40 13.67 16.43 1.36
CA ILE A 40 14.39 15.21 1.67
C ILE A 40 13.77 14.58 2.92
N MET A 41 13.61 13.26 2.89
CA MET A 41 13.15 12.45 4.00
C MET A 41 14.17 11.34 4.24
N VAL A 42 14.64 11.20 5.48
CA VAL A 42 15.59 10.18 5.90
C VAL A 42 14.86 9.22 6.82
N ILE A 43 14.78 7.95 6.42
CA ILE A 43 14.15 6.86 7.18
C ILE A 43 15.14 5.70 7.38
N ASP A 44 14.73 4.70 8.16
CA ASP A 44 15.51 3.47 8.28
C ASP A 44 15.73 2.78 6.94
N LEU A 45 16.97 2.34 6.71
CA LEU A 45 17.29 1.42 5.61
C LEU A 45 16.74 0.04 5.92
N LEU A 46 16.06 -0.56 4.95
CA LEU A 46 15.46 -1.89 5.05
C LEU A 46 16.09 -2.85 4.03
N GLY A 47 15.71 -4.12 4.15
CA GLY A 47 16.06 -5.17 3.20
C GLY A 47 15.17 -5.16 1.95
N PRO A 48 15.21 -6.25 1.16
CA PRO A 48 14.46 -6.34 -0.09
C PRO A 48 12.93 -6.31 0.13
N SER A 49 12.21 -5.85 -0.89
CA SER A 49 10.75 -5.91 -0.93
C SER A 49 10.24 -7.33 -1.11
N LEU A 50 8.94 -7.56 -0.85
CA LEU A 50 8.32 -8.85 -1.15
C LEU A 50 8.28 -9.12 -2.66
N GLU A 51 8.22 -8.10 -3.53
CA GLU A 51 8.34 -8.30 -4.99
C GLU A 51 9.75 -8.77 -5.36
N ASP A 52 10.80 -8.18 -4.77
CA ASP A 52 12.19 -8.60 -5.00
C ASP A 52 12.41 -10.05 -4.56
N LEU A 53 11.92 -10.41 -3.37
CA LEU A 53 12.01 -11.77 -2.85
C LEU A 53 11.16 -12.75 -3.66
N PHE A 54 10.00 -12.32 -4.15
CA PHE A 54 9.17 -13.15 -5.02
C PHE A 54 9.90 -13.46 -6.33
N ASN A 55 10.55 -12.46 -6.93
CA ASN A 55 11.38 -12.65 -8.12
C ASN A 55 12.61 -13.54 -7.84
N TYR A 56 13.29 -13.35 -6.71
CA TYR A 56 14.39 -14.22 -6.28
C TYR A 56 13.97 -15.69 -6.16
N CYS A 57 12.75 -15.94 -5.67
CA CYS A 57 12.14 -17.27 -5.58
C CYS A 57 11.47 -17.74 -6.89
N ASN A 58 11.90 -17.24 -8.06
CA ASN A 58 11.33 -17.57 -9.38
C ASN A 58 9.81 -17.39 -9.44
N ARG A 59 9.30 -16.32 -8.81
CA ARG A 59 7.89 -15.96 -8.73
C ARG A 59 7.01 -17.05 -8.14
N LYS A 60 7.55 -17.78 -7.15
CA LYS A 60 6.81 -18.82 -6.42
C LYS A 60 7.20 -18.83 -4.94
N PHE A 61 6.23 -18.55 -4.08
CA PHE A 61 6.36 -18.80 -2.65
C PHE A 61 5.67 -20.11 -2.26
N SER A 62 6.18 -20.75 -1.20
CA SER A 62 5.50 -21.89 -0.59
C SER A 62 4.28 -21.42 0.20
N LEU A 63 3.29 -22.30 0.40
CA LEU A 63 2.13 -21.99 1.24
C LEU A 63 2.56 -21.54 2.66
N LYS A 64 3.56 -22.20 3.25
CA LYS A 64 4.12 -21.82 4.56
C LYS A 64 4.61 -20.36 4.55
N THR A 65 5.37 -19.96 3.52
CA THR A 65 5.85 -18.59 3.36
C THR A 65 4.68 -17.61 3.24
N VAL A 66 3.69 -17.92 2.40
CA VAL A 66 2.52 -17.06 2.19
C VAL A 66 1.75 -16.86 3.50
N LEU A 67 1.51 -17.92 4.27
CA LEU A 67 0.80 -17.83 5.55
C LEU A 67 1.57 -17.04 6.62
N MET A 68 2.90 -17.24 6.70
CA MET A 68 3.75 -16.47 7.61
C MET A 68 3.80 -14.98 7.25
N LEU A 69 3.78 -14.66 5.95
CA LEU A 69 3.68 -13.28 5.48
C LEU A 69 2.29 -12.70 5.77
N ALA A 70 1.22 -13.45 5.46
CA ALA A 70 -0.16 -13.01 5.69
C ALA A 70 -0.39 -12.57 7.14
N ASP A 71 0.07 -13.37 8.11
CA ASP A 71 0.01 -13.03 9.53
C ASP A 71 0.62 -11.65 9.83
N GLN A 72 1.84 -11.38 9.34
CA GLN A 72 2.49 -10.10 9.58
C GLN A 72 1.83 -8.95 8.80
N LEU A 73 1.42 -9.18 7.54
CA LEU A 73 0.85 -8.15 6.68
C LEU A 73 -0.51 -7.66 7.19
N ILE A 74 -1.37 -8.57 7.67
CA ILE A 74 -2.64 -8.21 8.31
C ILE A 74 -2.37 -7.31 9.51
N ASN A 75 -1.41 -7.69 10.37
CA ASN A 75 -1.02 -6.90 11.53
C ASN A 75 -0.48 -5.50 11.14
N ARG A 76 0.22 -5.34 10.00
CA ARG A 76 0.66 -4.00 9.53
C ARG A 76 -0.52 -3.13 9.12
N VAL A 77 -1.44 -3.69 8.33
CA VAL A 77 -2.64 -2.97 7.87
C VAL A 77 -3.53 -2.62 9.06
N GLU A 78 -3.75 -3.56 9.98
CA GLU A 78 -4.49 -3.33 11.21
C GLU A 78 -3.87 -2.21 12.05
N TYR A 79 -2.55 -2.20 12.22
CA TYR A 79 -1.87 -1.14 12.97
C TYR A 79 -2.11 0.25 12.37
N MET A 80 -2.01 0.39 11.04
CA MET A 80 -2.33 1.65 10.36
C MET A 80 -3.79 2.06 10.58
N HIS A 81 -4.71 1.09 10.48
CA HIS A 81 -6.14 1.32 10.69
C HIS A 81 -6.43 1.74 12.14
N ALA A 82 -5.77 1.13 13.11
CA ALA A 82 -5.87 1.50 14.53
C ALA A 82 -5.45 2.97 14.74
N ARG A 83 -4.42 3.44 14.03
CA ARG A 83 -3.97 4.84 13.98
C ARG A 83 -4.82 5.76 13.10
N GLY A 84 -5.94 5.28 12.57
CA GLY A 84 -6.92 6.07 11.84
C GLY A 84 -6.59 6.33 10.38
N PHE A 85 -5.60 5.65 9.82
CA PHE A 85 -5.16 5.79 8.42
C PHE A 85 -5.46 4.54 7.60
N LEU A 86 -5.76 4.75 6.32
CA LEU A 86 -5.71 3.74 5.26
C LEU A 86 -4.37 3.86 4.55
N HIS A 87 -3.87 2.76 4.02
CA HIS A 87 -2.67 2.77 3.18
C HIS A 87 -2.98 3.18 1.73
N ARG A 88 -4.03 2.60 1.13
CA ARG A 88 -4.51 2.86 -0.24
C ARG A 88 -3.56 2.50 -1.40
N ASP A 89 -2.43 1.86 -1.11
CA ASP A 89 -1.51 1.32 -2.14
C ASP A 89 -0.81 0.04 -1.66
N ILE A 90 -1.63 -0.91 -1.20
CA ILE A 90 -1.19 -2.24 -0.79
C ILE A 90 -0.70 -3.01 -2.02
N LYS A 91 0.61 -3.27 -2.07
CA LYS A 91 1.30 -4.01 -3.13
C LYS A 91 2.61 -4.62 -2.58
N PRO A 92 3.15 -5.69 -3.20
CA PRO A 92 4.34 -6.37 -2.67
C PRO A 92 5.58 -5.46 -2.56
N ASP A 93 5.70 -4.46 -3.44
CA ASP A 93 6.80 -3.47 -3.42
C ASP A 93 6.81 -2.61 -2.14
N ASN A 94 5.64 -2.39 -1.52
CA ASN A 94 5.50 -1.55 -0.33
C ASN A 94 5.65 -2.34 0.98
N PHE A 95 6.00 -3.62 0.89
CA PHE A 95 6.33 -4.46 2.05
C PHE A 95 7.76 -4.96 1.96
N LEU A 96 8.60 -4.59 2.93
CA LEU A 96 10.03 -4.89 2.92
C LEU A 96 10.42 -5.72 4.14
N MET A 97 11.44 -6.56 3.99
CA MET A 97 12.02 -7.26 5.13
C MET A 97 12.95 -6.33 5.91
N GLY A 98 13.08 -6.54 7.22
CA GLY A 98 14.10 -5.87 8.02
C GLY A 98 15.52 -6.36 7.72
N LEU A 99 16.50 -5.79 8.41
CA LEU A 99 17.91 -6.16 8.32
C LEU A 99 18.41 -6.78 9.63
N GLY A 100 19.46 -7.60 9.55
CA GLY A 100 20.15 -8.19 10.71
C GLY A 100 19.19 -8.93 11.65
N ARG A 101 19.13 -8.50 12.92
CA ARG A 101 18.25 -9.11 13.94
C ARG A 101 16.75 -8.99 13.63
N LYS A 102 16.35 -8.11 12.71
CA LYS A 102 14.95 -7.91 12.29
C LYS A 102 14.66 -8.48 10.90
N ALA A 103 15.53 -9.34 10.36
CA ALA A 103 15.39 -9.92 9.02
C ALA A 103 14.13 -10.78 8.82
N ASN A 104 13.50 -11.25 9.90
CA ASN A 104 12.24 -11.99 9.88
C ASN A 104 10.98 -11.08 10.02
N GLN A 105 11.18 -9.76 10.15
CA GLN A 105 10.09 -8.81 10.35
C GLN A 105 9.75 -8.10 9.04
N VAL A 106 8.48 -8.11 8.66
CA VAL A 106 7.96 -7.33 7.54
C VAL A 106 7.71 -5.89 7.97
N TYR A 107 7.98 -4.93 7.09
CA TYR A 107 7.76 -3.51 7.25
C TYR A 107 6.83 -2.98 6.15
N ALA A 108 5.95 -2.05 6.50
CA ALA A 108 5.15 -1.30 5.51
C ALA A 108 5.81 0.06 5.24
N ILE A 109 5.86 0.47 3.97
CA ILE A 109 6.44 1.74 3.52
C ILE A 109 5.49 2.46 2.54
N ASP A 110 5.92 3.62 2.04
CA ASP A 110 5.20 4.42 1.03
C ASP A 110 3.80 4.86 1.50
N PHE A 111 3.81 5.86 2.37
CA PHE A 111 2.58 6.45 2.91
C PHE A 111 2.15 7.70 2.13
N GLY A 112 2.72 7.95 0.94
CA GLY A 112 2.39 9.11 0.11
C GLY A 112 0.91 9.13 -0.34
N LEU A 113 0.31 7.95 -0.46
CA LEU A 113 -1.12 7.78 -0.76
C LEU A 113 -1.97 7.49 0.48
N ALA A 114 -1.42 7.48 1.69
CA ALA A 114 -2.21 7.23 2.89
C ALA A 114 -3.32 8.28 3.09
N LYS A 115 -4.36 7.93 3.85
CA LYS A 115 -5.46 8.87 4.15
C LYS A 115 -6.15 8.56 5.47
N LYS A 116 -6.47 9.60 6.24
CA LYS A 116 -7.32 9.45 7.44
C LYS A 116 -8.73 9.00 7.05
N TYR A 117 -9.22 7.93 7.65
CA TYR A 117 -10.60 7.43 7.44
C TYR A 117 -11.51 7.66 8.64
N ARG A 118 -10.94 8.00 9.80
CA ARG A 118 -11.71 8.37 10.98
C ARG A 118 -10.99 9.45 11.76
N ASP A 119 -11.76 10.22 12.50
CA ASP A 119 -11.22 11.05 13.56
C ASP A 119 -10.75 10.18 14.74
N LEU A 120 -9.61 10.50 15.36
CA LEU A 120 -9.03 9.67 16.42
C LEU A 120 -9.67 9.91 17.80
N GLN A 121 -10.34 11.05 18.00
CA GLN A 121 -10.97 11.38 19.28
C GLN A 121 -12.43 10.92 19.32
N THR A 122 -13.18 11.24 18.27
CA THR A 122 -14.61 10.93 18.14
C THR A 122 -14.88 9.59 17.46
N HIS A 123 -13.87 8.98 16.84
CA HIS A 123 -14.00 7.79 15.99
C HIS A 123 -15.00 7.93 14.83
N LYS A 124 -15.43 9.16 14.51
CA LYS A 124 -16.34 9.42 13.40
C LYS A 124 -15.66 9.04 12.09
N HIS A 125 -16.28 8.11 11.37
CA HIS A 125 -15.82 7.65 10.06
C HIS A 125 -16.04 8.73 8.99
N ILE A 126 -15.19 8.76 7.97
CA ILE A 126 -15.39 9.59 6.78
C ILE A 126 -16.72 9.22 6.09
N PRO A 127 -17.42 10.20 5.49
CA PRO A 127 -18.66 9.92 4.77
C PRO A 127 -18.38 9.08 3.51
N TYR A 128 -19.38 8.31 3.11
CA TYR A 128 -19.39 7.66 1.80
C TYR A 128 -19.36 8.70 0.67
N ARG A 129 -18.55 8.46 -0.36
CA ARG A 129 -18.45 9.31 -1.56
C ARG A 129 -18.15 8.45 -2.78
N GLU A 130 -18.63 8.89 -3.92
CA GLU A 130 -18.37 8.30 -5.23
C GLU A 130 -17.62 9.28 -6.13
N ASN A 131 -17.45 8.94 -7.41
CA ASN A 131 -16.76 9.76 -8.41
C ASN A 131 -15.30 10.09 -8.04
N LYS A 132 -14.64 9.17 -7.34
CA LYS A 132 -13.20 9.25 -7.03
C LYS A 132 -12.40 8.72 -8.21
N ASN A 133 -11.27 9.36 -8.50
CA ASN A 133 -10.28 8.78 -9.40
C ASN A 133 -9.61 7.57 -8.74
N LEU A 134 -9.27 6.56 -9.54
CA LEU A 134 -8.47 5.42 -9.09
C LEU A 134 -7.17 5.92 -8.48
N THR A 135 -6.96 5.56 -7.21
CA THR A 135 -5.76 5.86 -6.44
C THR A 135 -5.07 4.55 -6.09
N GLY A 136 -3.73 4.51 -6.23
CA GLY A 136 -2.93 3.32 -6.03
C GLY A 136 -2.79 2.44 -7.27
N THR A 137 -2.28 1.23 -7.07
CA THR A 137 -1.91 0.30 -8.13
C THR A 137 -3.12 -0.53 -8.62
N ALA A 138 -3.57 -0.30 -9.85
CA ALA A 138 -4.78 -0.93 -10.42
C ALA A 138 -4.85 -2.46 -10.30
N ARG A 139 -3.69 -3.15 -10.35
CA ARG A 139 -3.58 -4.61 -10.18
C ARG A 139 -4.13 -5.07 -8.83
N TYR A 140 -3.83 -4.34 -7.76
CA TYR A 140 -4.21 -4.71 -6.39
C TYR A 140 -5.37 -3.86 -5.85
N ALA A 141 -5.76 -2.77 -6.50
CA ALA A 141 -6.89 -1.96 -6.07
C ALA A 141 -8.21 -2.76 -5.94
N SER A 142 -9.02 -2.48 -4.92
CA SER A 142 -10.34 -3.12 -4.75
C SER A 142 -11.29 -2.86 -5.93
N VAL A 143 -12.31 -3.69 -6.08
CA VAL A 143 -13.41 -3.47 -7.05
C VAL A 143 -14.06 -2.11 -6.81
N ASN A 144 -14.34 -1.76 -5.55
CA ASN A 144 -14.90 -0.46 -5.18
C ASN A 144 -14.00 0.72 -5.63
N THR A 145 -12.68 0.56 -5.54
CA THR A 145 -11.74 1.58 -6.01
C THR A 145 -11.85 1.79 -7.53
N HIS A 146 -12.03 0.72 -8.29
CA HIS A 146 -12.27 0.81 -9.74
C HIS A 146 -13.62 1.47 -10.07
N LEU A 147 -14.64 1.26 -9.24
CA LEU A 147 -15.95 1.90 -9.35
C LEU A 147 -15.97 3.37 -8.87
N GLY A 148 -14.83 3.91 -8.47
CA GLY A 148 -14.71 5.30 -8.01
C GLY A 148 -15.35 5.55 -6.64
N VAL A 149 -15.53 4.52 -5.84
CA VAL A 149 -16.01 4.63 -4.45
C VAL A 149 -14.84 5.02 -3.54
N GLU A 150 -15.11 5.88 -2.56
CA GLU A 150 -14.14 6.28 -1.55
C GLU A 150 -13.67 5.08 -0.73
N GLN A 151 -12.36 4.84 -0.75
CA GLN A 151 -11.75 3.73 -0.04
C GLN A 151 -11.94 3.84 1.48
N SER A 152 -12.07 2.68 2.10
CA SER A 152 -12.16 2.45 3.54
C SER A 152 -11.29 1.24 3.93
N ARG A 153 -11.37 0.78 5.18
CA ARG A 153 -10.56 -0.33 5.67
C ARG A 153 -10.70 -1.63 4.86
N ARG A 154 -11.91 -1.89 4.34
CA ARG A 154 -12.19 -3.10 3.54
C ARG A 154 -11.35 -3.13 2.26
N ASP A 155 -11.02 -1.97 1.70
CA ASP A 155 -10.33 -1.86 0.42
C ASP A 155 -8.83 -2.20 0.56
N ASP A 156 -8.20 -1.84 1.68
CA ASP A 156 -6.83 -2.29 1.99
C ASP A 156 -6.77 -3.81 2.19
N LEU A 157 -7.77 -4.41 2.86
CA LEU A 157 -7.82 -5.86 3.10
C LEU A 157 -8.14 -6.67 1.83
N GLU A 158 -9.03 -6.17 0.97
CA GLU A 158 -9.28 -6.78 -0.34
C GLU A 158 -8.01 -6.74 -1.20
N SER A 159 -7.32 -5.60 -1.20
CA SER A 159 -6.03 -5.45 -1.90
C SER A 159 -4.98 -6.42 -1.36
N LEU A 160 -4.93 -6.63 -0.04
CA LEU A 160 -4.05 -7.60 0.60
C LEU A 160 -4.40 -9.04 0.18
N GLY A 161 -5.68 -9.38 0.05
CA GLY A 161 -6.11 -10.66 -0.50
C GLY A 161 -5.54 -10.92 -1.90
N TYR A 162 -5.62 -9.92 -2.79
CA TYR A 162 -5.03 -10.01 -4.14
C TYR A 162 -3.50 -10.16 -4.10
N VAL A 163 -2.81 -9.54 -3.15
CA VAL A 163 -1.36 -9.73 -2.95
C VAL A 163 -1.05 -11.17 -2.56
N LEU A 164 -1.83 -11.77 -1.66
CA LEU A 164 -1.58 -13.13 -1.15
C LEU A 164 -1.87 -14.25 -2.16
N ILE A 165 -2.80 -14.04 -3.09
CA ILE A 165 -3.11 -15.00 -4.17
C ILE A 165 -1.95 -15.10 -5.19
N GLY A 166 -1.16 -14.03 -5.34
CA GLY A 166 0.03 -13.98 -6.20
C GLY A 166 -0.29 -13.82 -7.70
N SER A 167 -0.87 -14.86 -8.33
CA SER A 167 -1.23 -14.83 -9.75
C SER A 167 -2.68 -14.38 -9.92
N LEU A 168 -2.90 -13.33 -10.70
CA LEU A 168 -4.23 -12.71 -10.84
C LEU A 168 -4.71 -12.78 -12.30
N PRO A 169 -5.99 -13.13 -12.56
CA PRO A 169 -6.54 -13.26 -13.92
C PRO A 169 -6.48 -11.99 -14.79
N TRP A 170 -6.28 -10.84 -14.17
CA TRP A 170 -6.18 -9.52 -14.82
C TRP A 170 -4.73 -9.01 -14.97
N GLN A 171 -3.73 -9.86 -14.73
CA GLN A 171 -2.32 -9.55 -15.03
C GLN A 171 -2.06 -9.58 -16.55
N GLY A 172 -1.14 -8.74 -17.03
CA GLY A 172 -0.69 -8.77 -18.42
C GLY A 172 -1.67 -8.25 -19.49
N LEU A 173 -2.86 -7.76 -19.11
CA LEU A 173 -3.84 -7.24 -20.06
C LEU A 173 -3.26 -6.06 -20.87
N ARG A 174 -3.32 -6.19 -22.20
CA ARG A 174 -2.88 -5.17 -23.17
C ARG A 174 -4.01 -4.18 -23.46
N ALA A 175 -3.67 -2.89 -23.54
CA ALA A 175 -4.59 -1.82 -23.89
C ALA A 175 -3.83 -0.67 -24.57
N GLY A 176 -4.52 0.14 -25.38
CA GLY A 176 -3.91 1.25 -26.12
C GLY A 176 -3.56 2.45 -25.25
N ASN A 177 -4.22 2.60 -24.10
CA ASN A 177 -3.90 3.63 -23.11
C ASN A 177 -4.20 3.19 -21.68
N LYS A 178 -3.79 4.03 -20.71
CA LYS A 178 -3.92 3.76 -19.27
C LYS A 178 -5.38 3.60 -18.82
N LYS A 179 -6.29 4.44 -19.32
CA LYS A 179 -7.72 4.37 -18.98
C LYS A 179 -8.32 3.04 -19.44
N GLN A 180 -8.14 2.68 -20.70
CA GLN A 180 -8.57 1.39 -21.25
C GLN A 180 -7.96 0.20 -20.48
N LYS A 181 -6.70 0.32 -20.04
CA LYS A 181 -6.07 -0.73 -19.23
C LYS A 181 -6.79 -0.90 -17.89
N TYR A 182 -7.16 0.21 -17.25
CA TYR A 182 -7.88 0.19 -15.98
C TYR A 182 -9.29 -0.36 -16.14
N ASP A 183 -10.00 0.06 -17.18
CA ASP A 183 -11.34 -0.44 -17.51
C ASP A 183 -11.31 -1.97 -17.72
N LYS A 184 -10.33 -2.49 -18.48
CA LYS A 184 -10.16 -3.94 -18.68
C LYS A 184 -9.84 -4.70 -17.39
N ILE A 185 -9.00 -4.13 -16.51
CA ILE A 185 -8.69 -4.75 -15.22
C ILE A 185 -9.95 -4.77 -14.34
N SER A 186 -10.69 -3.66 -14.28
CA SER A 186 -11.95 -3.53 -13.55
C SER A 186 -12.96 -4.57 -13.99
N GLU A 187 -13.23 -4.64 -15.30
CA GLU A 187 -14.15 -5.61 -15.89
C GLU A 187 -13.74 -7.05 -15.56
N LYS A 188 -12.46 -7.40 -15.75
CA LYS A 188 -11.97 -8.74 -15.45
C LYS A 188 -12.07 -9.09 -13.97
N LYS A 189 -11.87 -8.13 -13.05
CA LYS A 189 -12.07 -8.32 -11.61
C LYS A 189 -13.51 -8.65 -11.28
N MET A 190 -14.45 -7.85 -11.78
CA MET A 190 -15.89 -8.03 -11.53
C MET A 190 -16.43 -9.35 -12.10
N LEU A 191 -15.87 -9.81 -13.21
CA LEU A 191 -16.26 -11.06 -13.86
C LEU A 191 -15.54 -12.30 -13.34
N THR A 192 -14.54 -12.16 -12.45
CA THR A 192 -13.84 -13.34 -11.89
C THR A 192 -14.76 -14.01 -10.86
N PRO A 193 -15.13 -15.29 -11.07
CA PRO A 193 -15.97 -16.02 -10.12
C PRO A 193 -15.29 -16.18 -8.76
N ILE A 194 -16.08 -16.36 -7.71
CA ILE A 194 -15.60 -16.65 -6.34
C ILE A 194 -15.36 -18.16 -6.15
N GLU A 195 -15.76 -18.98 -7.13
CA GLU A 195 -15.74 -20.45 -7.12
C GLU A 195 -14.37 -21.07 -7.37
#